data_AF-A0A958Z4F3-F1
#
_entry.id   AF-A0A958Z4F3-F1
#
_cell.length_a   1.000
_cell.length_b   1.000
_cell.length_c   1.000
_cell.angle_alpha   90.00
_cell.angle_beta   90.00
_cell.angle_gamma   90.00
#
_symmetry.space_group_name_H-M   'P 1'
#
loop_
_entity.id
_entity.type
_entity.pdbx_description
1 polymer ?
#
loop_
_entity_poly.entity_id
_entity_poly.type
_entity_poly.pdbx_seq_one_letter_code
_entity_poly.pdbx_strand_id
1 'polypeptide(L)'
;MKIGIYGQFYHENSEVYIQMLLAALQKKEAEVLIEADFLGIINQNQDITKNFSGFSTFTELDSSFDLFFSIGGDGTILKAITFVADLGIPIVGINTGRLGFLATIQKEEMTESLN
;
A
#
# COMPACT_ATOMS: atom_id res chain seq x y z
N MET A 1 -11.66 -2.71 -10.30
CA MET A 1 -10.25 -3.12 -10.09
C MET A 1 -10.08 -3.41 -8.62
N LYS A 2 -9.58 -4.60 -8.27
CA LYS A 2 -9.34 -5.03 -6.89
C LYS A 2 -7.86 -4.90 -6.56
N ILE A 3 -7.54 -4.16 -5.51
CA ILE A 3 -6.19 -3.74 -5.18
C ILE A 3 -5.86 -4.17 -3.76
N GLY A 4 -4.71 -4.84 -3.59
CA GLY A 4 -4.15 -5.13 -2.28
C GLY A 4 -3.15 -4.04 -1.88
N ILE A 5 -3.09 -3.73 -0.59
CA ILE A 5 -2.08 -2.84 -0.01
C ILE A 5 -1.39 -3.54 1.15
N TYR A 6 -0.07 -3.52 1.15
CA TYR A 6 0.77 -4.06 2.23
C TYR A 6 1.83 -3.06 2.65
N GLY A 7 2.17 -3.08 3.93
CA GLY A 7 3.31 -2.36 4.50
C GLY A 7 3.81 -3.10 5.73
N GLN A 8 5.14 -3.13 5.90
CA GLN A 8 5.73 -3.82 7.05
C GLN A 8 5.71 -2.95 8.33
N PHE A 9 5.79 -1.63 8.16
CA PHE A 9 5.93 -0.67 9.26
C PHE A 9 5.12 0.59 8.98
N TYR A 10 4.74 1.28 10.06
CA TYR A 10 4.16 2.61 10.01
C TYR A 10 5.10 3.59 10.70
N HIS A 11 5.47 4.66 9.99
CA HIS A 11 6.28 5.76 10.50
C HIS A 11 5.52 7.08 10.31
N GLU A 12 5.83 8.12 11.08
CA GLU A 12 5.10 9.41 11.07
C GLU A 12 4.88 9.97 9.65
N ASN A 13 5.87 9.88 8.76
CA ASN A 13 5.71 10.38 7.39
C ASN A 13 4.88 9.47 6.47
N SER A 14 4.70 8.18 6.81
CA SER A 14 4.00 7.19 5.98
C SER A 14 2.51 7.49 5.83
N GLU A 15 1.92 8.18 6.81
CA GLU A 15 0.51 8.55 6.81
C GLU A 15 0.11 9.32 5.54
N VAL A 16 0.88 10.34 5.20
CA VAL A 16 0.60 11.22 4.07
C VAL A 16 0.58 10.41 2.76
N TYR A 17 1.51 9.48 2.60
CA TYR A 17 1.60 8.62 1.42
C TYR A 17 0.42 7.65 1.33
N ILE A 18 0.06 7.02 2.45
CA ILE A 18 -1.08 6.09 2.52
C ILE A 18 -2.37 6.84 2.20
N GLN A 19 -2.58 8.04 2.77
CA GLN A 19 -3.76 8.86 2.48
C GLN A 19 -3.82 9.31 1.02
N MET A 20 -2.70 9.74 0.43
CA MET A 20 -2.64 10.14 -0.98
C MET A 20 -2.97 8.97 -1.91
N LEU A 21 -2.40 7.79 -1.66
CA LEU A 21 -2.69 6.58 -2.41
C LEU A 21 -4.18 6.23 -2.32
N LEU A 22 -4.72 6.12 -1.11
CA LEU A 22 -6.11 5.74 -0.90
C LEU A 22 -7.09 6.74 -1.54
N ALA A 23 -6.82 8.04 -1.44
CA ALA A 23 -7.63 9.07 -2.09
C ALA A 23 -7.60 8.95 -3.62
N ALA A 24 -6.45 8.65 -4.21
CA ALA A 24 -6.32 8.43 -5.65
C ALA A 24 -7.03 7.15 -6.10
N LEU A 25 -6.90 6.05 -5.36
CA LEU A 25 -7.57 4.79 -5.65
C LEU A 25 -9.10 4.91 -5.52
N GLN A 26 -9.58 5.67 -4.53
CA GLN A 26 -11.00 5.95 -4.36
C GLN A 26 -11.58 6.72 -5.55
N LYS A 27 -10.83 7.69 -6.10
CA LYS A 27 -11.24 8.42 -7.33
C LYS A 27 -11.34 7.51 -8.55
N LYS A 28 -10.63 6.37 -8.57
CA LYS A 28 -10.70 5.37 -9.63
C LYS A 28 -11.72 4.26 -9.36
N GLU A 29 -12.57 4.41 -8.33
CA GLU A 29 -13.56 3.40 -7.91
C GLU A 29 -12.96 2.00 -7.70
N ALA A 30 -11.71 1.94 -7.22
CA ALA A 30 -11.05 0.69 -6.93
C ALA A 30 -11.56 0.07 -5.62
N GLU A 31 -11.74 -1.25 -5.63
CA GLU A 31 -11.96 -2.03 -4.42
C GLU A 31 -10.60 -2.22 -3.72
N VAL A 32 -10.43 -1.61 -2.55
CA VAL A 32 -9.16 -1.62 -1.82
C VAL A 32 -9.25 -2.52 -0.60
N LEU A 33 -8.35 -3.50 -0.53
CA LEU A 33 -8.15 -4.33 0.65
C LEU A 33 -6.75 -4.09 1.22
N ILE A 34 -6.66 -3.95 2.53
CA ILE A 34 -5.39 -3.73 3.24
C ILE A 34 -5.00 -5.01 3.97
N GLU A 35 -3.73 -5.37 3.96
CA GLU A 35 -3.24 -6.53 4.70
C GLU A 35 -3.58 -6.38 6.19
N ALA A 36 -4.08 -7.46 6.81
CA ALA A 36 -4.71 -7.43 8.12
C ALA A 36 -3.78 -6.88 9.22
N ASP A 37 -2.53 -7.33 9.29
CA ASP A 37 -1.56 -6.86 10.28
C ASP A 37 -1.19 -5.40 10.03
N PHE A 38 -1.00 -5.03 8.76
CA PHE A 38 -0.70 -3.65 8.39
C PHE A 38 -1.82 -2.68 8.77
N LEU A 39 -3.09 -3.04 8.54
CA LEU A 39 -4.22 -2.24 9.01
C LEU A 39 -4.25 -2.12 10.54
N GLY A 40 -3.89 -3.20 11.24
CA GLY A 40 -3.72 -3.20 12.69
C GLY A 40 -2.67 -2.18 13.15
N ILE A 41 -1.51 -2.14 12.49
CA ILE A 41 -0.45 -1.18 12.77
C ILE A 41 -0.92 0.26 12.52
N ILE A 42 -1.58 0.52 11.39
CA ILE A 42 -2.12 1.85 11.05
C ILE A 42 -3.08 2.33 12.16
N ASN A 43 -4.00 1.48 12.59
CA ASN A 43 -5.02 1.83 13.59
C ASN A 43 -4.47 2.03 15.01
N GLN A 44 -3.30 1.46 15.33
CA GLN A 44 -2.66 1.66 16.64
C GLN A 44 -1.99 3.03 16.78
N ASN A 45 -1.66 3.71 15.69
CA ASN A 45 -1.02 5.02 15.69
C ASN A 45 -2.11 6.12 15.69
N GLN A 46 -2.65 6.41 16.87
CA GLN A 46 -3.89 7.16 17.12
C GLN A 46 -3.95 8.65 16.69
N ASP A 47 -2.92 9.23 16.07
CA ASP A 47 -2.97 10.63 15.61
C ASP A 47 -3.79 10.83 14.32
N ILE A 48 -4.38 9.77 13.79
CA ILE A 48 -5.09 9.80 12.52
C ILE A 48 -6.52 10.33 12.76
N THR A 49 -6.66 11.63 12.58
CA THR A 49 -7.92 12.38 12.41
C THR A 49 -8.77 11.94 11.21
N LYS A 50 -8.49 10.77 10.60
CA LYS A 50 -9.17 10.19 9.43
C LYS A 50 -9.31 8.67 9.57
N ASN A 51 -10.54 8.22 9.82
CA ASN A 51 -10.90 6.81 9.94
C ASN A 51 -10.43 5.95 8.73
N PHE A 52 -9.45 5.07 8.95
CA PHE A 52 -9.17 3.92 8.07
C PHE A 52 -10.08 2.71 8.36
N SER A 53 -11.03 2.85 9.30
CA SER A 53 -11.94 1.80 9.77
C SER A 53 -12.98 1.32 8.75
N GLY A 54 -12.96 1.84 7.52
CA GLY A 54 -13.86 1.43 6.42
C GLY A 54 -13.25 0.48 5.40
N PHE A 55 -11.96 0.14 5.50
CA PHE A 55 -11.30 -0.74 4.54
C PHE A 55 -11.46 -2.21 4.92
N SER A 56 -11.71 -3.05 3.90
CA SER A 56 -11.70 -4.51 4.05
C SER A 56 -10.26 -5.01 4.16
N THR A 57 -10.08 -6.19 4.73
CA THR A 57 -8.75 -6.79 4.90
C THR A 57 -8.55 -8.07 4.10
N PHE A 58 -7.29 -8.44 3.90
CA PHE A 58 -6.89 -9.75 3.41
C PHE A 58 -5.71 -10.30 4.22
N THR A 59 -5.54 -11.62 4.23
CA THR A 59 -4.35 -12.31 4.78
C THR A 59 -3.51 -12.97 3.69
N GLU A 60 -4.14 -13.33 2.57
CA GLU A 60 -3.51 -13.92 1.39
C GLU A 60 -4.08 -13.26 0.14
N LEU A 61 -3.28 -13.19 -0.93
CA LEU A 61 -3.74 -12.77 -2.24
C LEU A 61 -4.24 -13.97 -3.04
N ASP A 62 -5.12 -13.70 -3.99
CA ASP A 62 -5.55 -14.64 -5.01
C ASP A 62 -5.48 -13.97 -6.39
N SER A 63 -5.74 -14.73 -7.45
CA SER A 63 -5.72 -14.22 -8.83
C SER A 63 -6.85 -13.22 -9.14
N SER A 64 -7.72 -12.90 -8.18
CA SER A 64 -8.76 -11.88 -8.35
C SER A 64 -8.24 -10.46 -8.10
N PHE A 65 -7.02 -10.31 -7.59
CA PHE A 65 -6.38 -9.01 -7.42
C PHE A 65 -5.68 -8.58 -8.70
N ASP A 66 -5.89 -7.33 -9.10
CA ASP A 66 -5.34 -6.76 -10.32
C ASP A 66 -3.96 -6.10 -10.10
N LEU A 67 -3.70 -5.63 -8.87
CA LEU A 67 -2.51 -4.86 -8.52
C LEU A 67 -2.22 -4.97 -7.02
N PHE A 68 -0.93 -4.99 -6.67
CA PHE A 68 -0.49 -5.02 -5.27
C PHE A 68 0.47 -3.87 -4.94
N PHE A 69 0.09 -3.00 -4.00
CA PHE A 69 0.95 -1.93 -3.53
C PHE A 69 1.76 -2.37 -2.31
N SER A 70 3.06 -2.13 -2.36
CA SER A 70 3.98 -2.28 -1.23
C SER A 70 4.42 -0.89 -0.75
N ILE A 71 4.07 -0.55 0.48
CA ILE A 71 4.41 0.74 1.10
C ILE A 71 5.58 0.56 2.07
N GLY A 72 6.73 1.09 1.69
CA GLY A 72 7.98 1.01 2.46
C GLY A 72 9.21 0.93 1.58
N GLY A 73 10.32 0.45 2.14
CA GLY A 73 11.57 0.28 1.40
C GLY A 73 11.67 -1.05 0.65
N ASP A 74 12.87 -1.33 0.14
CA ASP A 74 13.17 -2.56 -0.62
C ASP A 74 12.86 -3.83 0.18
N GLY A 75 13.12 -3.84 1.49
CA GLY A 75 12.78 -4.97 2.36
C GLY A 75 11.27 -5.26 2.41
N THR A 76 10.43 -4.23 2.35
CA THR A 76 8.97 -4.40 2.28
C THR A 76 8.56 -4.97 0.94
N ILE A 77 9.17 -4.52 -0.17
CA ILE A 77 8.90 -5.05 -1.52
C ILE A 77 9.29 -6.53 -1.62
N LEU A 78 10.44 -6.90 -1.08
CA LEU A 78 10.88 -8.30 -1.05
C LEU A 78 9.88 -9.19 -0.29
N LYS A 79 9.26 -8.68 0.78
CA LYS A 79 8.17 -9.37 1.47
C LYS A 79 6.87 -9.37 0.66
N ALA A 80 6.54 -8.28 -0.01
CA ALA A 80 5.36 -8.20 -0.87
C ALA A 80 5.40 -9.26 -1.99
N ILE A 81 6.58 -9.55 -2.55
CA ILE A 81 6.78 -10.61 -3.56
C ILE A 81 6.32 -11.97 -3.04
N THR A 82 6.44 -12.26 -1.73
CA THR A 82 6.01 -13.56 -1.19
C THR A 82 4.49 -13.71 -1.12
N PHE A 83 3.72 -12.62 -1.12
CA PHE A 83 2.25 -12.68 -1.22
C PHE A 83 1.79 -12.96 -2.64
N VAL A 84 2.48 -12.38 -3.63
CA VAL A 84 2.14 -12.55 -5.04
C VAL A 84 2.55 -13.93 -5.55
N ALA A 85 3.72 -14.43 -5.16
CA ALA A 85 4.23 -15.73 -5.59
C ALA A 85 4.04 -15.94 -7.11
N ASP A 86 3.29 -16.98 -7.49
CA ASP A 86 3.02 -17.36 -8.89
C ASP A 86 1.71 -16.77 -9.45
N LEU A 87 1.05 -15.84 -8.73
CA LEU A 87 -0.25 -15.27 -9.12
C LEU A 87 -0.16 -14.29 -10.29
N GLY A 88 1.05 -13.84 -10.66
CA GLY A 88 1.27 -12.91 -11.76
C GLY A 88 0.76 -11.49 -11.50
N ILE A 89 0.44 -11.14 -10.24
CA ILE A 89 -0.06 -9.82 -9.85
C ILE A 89 1.09 -8.81 -9.89
N PRO A 90 0.97 -7.71 -10.65
CA PRO A 90 2.00 -6.68 -10.65
C PRO A 90 2.15 -6.00 -9.28
N ILE A 91 3.40 -5.70 -8.89
CA ILE A 91 3.73 -5.01 -7.64
C ILE A 91 4.17 -3.58 -7.93
N VAL A 92 3.61 -2.62 -7.18
CA VAL A 92 4.03 -1.21 -7.20
C VAL A 92 4.59 -0.83 -5.84
N GLY A 93 5.88 -0.46 -5.81
CA GLY A 93 6.57 -0.03 -4.60
C GLY A 93 6.48 1.48 -4.39
N ILE A 94 5.97 1.89 -3.23
CA ILE A 94 5.96 3.28 -2.77
C ILE A 94 6.98 3.45 -1.66
N ASN A 95 7.98 4.29 -1.89
CA ASN A 95 9.02 4.56 -0.90
C ASN A 95 8.57 5.67 0.07
N THR A 96 8.44 5.36 1.35
CA THR A 96 8.09 6.32 2.41
C THR A 96 9.29 6.75 3.28
N GLY A 97 10.50 6.32 2.91
CA GLY A 97 11.74 6.53 3.66
C GLY A 97 12.87 7.14 2.81
N ARG A 98 14.07 6.54 2.89
CA ARG A 98 15.23 6.94 2.06
C ARG A 98 15.15 6.27 0.69
N LEU A 99 15.72 6.90 -0.33
CA LEU A 99 15.79 6.34 -1.69
C LEU A 99 16.37 4.92 -1.66
N GLY A 100 15.57 3.96 -2.15
CA GLY A 100 15.93 2.55 -2.30
C GLY A 100 16.09 2.19 -3.78
N PHE A 101 16.46 0.95 -4.08
CA PHE A 101 16.64 0.50 -5.46
C PHE A 101 15.34 0.04 -6.12
N LEU A 102 14.42 -0.54 -5.36
CA LEU A 102 13.21 -1.19 -5.88
C LEU A 102 11.95 -0.33 -5.71
N ALA A 103 11.91 0.53 -4.69
CA ALA A 103 10.80 1.43 -4.44
C ALA A 103 11.01 2.76 -5.19
N THR A 104 10.28 2.96 -6.28
CA THR A 104 10.58 4.01 -7.27
C THR A 104 9.73 5.28 -7.13
N ILE A 105 8.53 5.21 -6.54
CA ILE A 105 7.64 6.39 -6.49
C ILE A 105 7.90 7.21 -5.22
N GLN A 106 8.37 8.45 -5.39
CA GLN A 106 8.52 9.47 -4.33
C GLN A 106 7.27 10.38 -4.23
N LYS A 107 7.20 11.19 -3.16
CA LYS A 107 6.05 12.05 -2.84
C LYS A 107 5.65 12.96 -4.00
N GLU A 108 6.64 13.55 -4.64
CA GLU A 108 6.49 14.54 -5.71
C GLU A 108 5.90 13.92 -6.98
N GLU A 109 6.18 12.63 -7.23
CA GLU A 109 5.77 11.90 -8.43
C GLU A 109 4.47 11.10 -8.27
N MET A 110 4.02 10.87 -7.03
CA MET A 110 2.84 10.04 -6.78
C MET A 110 1.56 10.66 -7.36
N THR A 111 1.43 11.98 -7.31
CA THR A 111 0.26 12.69 -7.86
C THR A 111 0.21 12.62 -9.38
N GLU A 112 1.37 12.54 -10.05
CA GLU A 112 1.47 12.44 -11.51
C GLU A 112 1.30 10.99 -11.99
N SER A 113 1.90 10.02 -11.29
CA SER A 113 1.88 8.59 -11.64
C SER A 113 0.50 7.93 -11.49
N LEU A 114 -0.38 8.54 -10.69
CA LEU A 114 -1.73 8.03 -10.43
C LEU A 114 -2.80 8.64 -11.36
N ASN A 115 -2.46 9.58 -12.24
CA ASN A 115 -3.36 10.03 -13.31
C ASN A 115 -3.38 9.01 -14.43
#